data_AF-A0A0H5C198-F1
#
_entry.id   AF-A0A0H5C198-F1
#
_cell.length_a   1.000
_cell.length_b   1.000
_cell.length_c   1.000
_cell.angle_alpha   90.00
_cell.angle_beta   90.00
_cell.angle_gamma   90.00
#
_symmetry.space_group_name_H-M   'P 1'
#
loop_
_entity.id
_entity.type
_entity.pdbx_description
1 polymer ?
#
loop_
_entity_poly.entity_id
_entity_poly.type
_entity_poly.pdbx_seq_one_letter_code
_entity_poly.pdbx_strand_id
1 'polypeptide(L)'
;MDIKVTIPHTSTSDDGSYTQFHVLVRIGGSKSYTLTKRYSDFATLKKELESLYSDQMPYKFPRKTLLRSSVKNGALAEERRVVLERFLQECINDKINTKWRKSLPFREFLNLAPGTFSNANEQTKELVKDAWAMAHRHDGPIVDVTTWLDTAREAKTMLQDARCKVFVDPGECRKKLILSRTTFDALSRGLEMAQMGDGERKRRVDLLNSLKREHGDVESLLRNVHDSDDAGVKRPPPMGSKTELFKGRRVIGEPQETDRTRALDNHQLLQLQKQDFVRQDEELHQLHSTIQKQRELGIAINDELQLQNELLDELDGEVDRVGNKLHYARKRVGKFT
;
A
#
# COMPACT_ATOMS: atom_id res chain seq x y z
N MET A 1 -6.47 -1.90 -16.96
CA MET A 1 -5.18 -1.70 -17.66
C MET A 1 -4.73 -3.04 -18.20
N ASP A 2 -4.35 -3.11 -19.48
CA ASP A 2 -3.77 -4.34 -20.06
C ASP A 2 -2.28 -4.41 -19.66
N ILE A 3 -1.88 -5.48 -18.98
CA ILE A 3 -0.52 -5.67 -18.47
C ILE A 3 -0.01 -6.98 -19.04
N LYS A 4 1.14 -6.91 -19.70
CA LYS A 4 1.79 -8.08 -20.31
C LYS A 4 3.19 -8.22 -19.76
N VAL A 5 3.52 -9.43 -19.32
CA VAL A 5 4.83 -9.76 -18.78
C VAL A 5 5.43 -10.90 -19.58
N THR A 6 6.69 -10.74 -19.95
CA THR A 6 7.49 -11.71 -20.73
C THR A 6 8.90 -11.76 -20.16
N ILE A 7 9.60 -12.89 -20.26
CA ILE A 7 11.00 -13.03 -19.85
C ILE A 7 11.82 -13.32 -21.10
N PRO A 8 12.17 -12.31 -21.93
CA PRO A 8 12.77 -12.52 -23.25
C PRO A 8 14.07 -13.34 -23.25
N HIS A 9 14.92 -13.18 -22.24
CA HIS A 9 16.21 -13.87 -22.17
C HIS A 9 16.73 -13.97 -20.73
N THR A 10 17.81 -14.74 -20.57
CA THR A 10 18.57 -14.85 -19.32
C THR A 10 20.02 -14.44 -19.54
N SER A 11 20.66 -13.87 -18.53
CA SER A 11 22.11 -13.63 -18.51
C SER A 11 22.73 -14.20 -17.24
N THR A 12 24.06 -14.21 -17.19
CA THR A 12 24.81 -14.46 -15.95
C THR A 12 25.00 -13.14 -15.22
N SER A 13 25.01 -13.14 -13.89
CA SER A 13 25.37 -11.98 -13.08
C SER A 13 26.83 -11.56 -13.29
N ASP A 14 27.13 -10.30 -12.97
CA ASP A 14 28.46 -9.70 -13.18
C ASP A 14 29.58 -10.45 -12.43
N ASP A 15 29.26 -11.01 -11.25
CA ASP A 15 30.14 -11.84 -10.43
C ASP A 15 30.12 -13.34 -10.84
N GLY A 16 29.31 -13.71 -11.84
CA GLY A 16 29.17 -15.08 -12.31
C GLY A 16 28.42 -16.03 -11.37
N SER A 17 27.86 -15.54 -10.25
CA SER A 17 27.36 -16.39 -9.17
C SER A 17 25.94 -16.92 -9.40
N TYR A 18 25.10 -16.23 -10.18
CA TYR A 18 23.71 -16.65 -10.45
C TYR A 18 23.22 -16.27 -11.86
N THR A 19 22.12 -16.91 -12.26
CA THR A 19 21.40 -16.58 -13.50
C THR A 19 20.39 -15.45 -13.24
N GLN A 20 20.46 -14.41 -14.06
CA GLN A 20 19.54 -13.29 -14.11
C GLN A 20 18.45 -13.55 -15.16
N PHE A 21 17.21 -13.37 -14.76
CA PHE A 21 16.03 -13.39 -15.62
C PHE A 21 15.61 -11.95 -15.90
N HIS A 22 15.60 -11.57 -17.18
CA HIS A 22 15.21 -10.24 -17.62
C HIS A 22 13.71 -10.18 -17.82
N VAL A 23 12.98 -9.67 -16.83
CA VAL A 23 11.51 -9.59 -16.82
C VAL A 23 11.07 -8.29 -17.48
N LEU A 24 10.50 -8.38 -18.67
CA LEU A 24 9.95 -7.24 -19.41
C LEU A 24 8.47 -7.06 -19.07
N VAL A 25 8.16 -5.93 -18.45
CA VAL A 25 6.79 -5.53 -18.07
C VAL A 25 6.30 -4.47 -19.06
N ARG A 26 5.13 -4.70 -19.65
CA ARG A 26 4.43 -3.74 -20.54
C ARG A 26 3.09 -3.36 -19.94
N ILE A 27 2.83 -2.05 -19.86
CA ILE A 27 1.62 -1.47 -19.26
C ILE A 27 0.95 -0.57 -20.30
N GLY A 28 -0.29 -0.89 -20.68
CA GLY A 28 -1.18 0.01 -21.42
C GLY A 28 -0.63 0.54 -22.75
N GLY A 29 -0.16 -0.35 -23.64
CA GLY A 29 0.24 -0.04 -25.02
C GLY A 29 1.54 0.77 -25.18
N SER A 30 1.86 1.66 -24.24
CA SER A 30 2.91 2.68 -24.44
C SER A 30 4.04 2.65 -23.41
N LYS A 31 3.86 2.01 -22.24
CA LYS A 31 4.90 1.97 -21.19
C LYS A 31 5.52 0.58 -21.09
N SER A 32 6.85 0.51 -21.07
CA SER A 32 7.56 -0.75 -20.81
C SER A 32 8.88 -0.52 -20.10
N TYR A 33 9.25 -1.46 -19.22
CA TYR A 33 10.54 -1.47 -18.54
C TYR A 33 10.99 -2.92 -18.27
N THR A 34 12.29 -3.11 -18.09
CA THR A 34 12.89 -4.41 -17.81
C THR A 34 13.42 -4.44 -16.39
N LEU A 35 13.14 -5.53 -15.66
CA LEU A 35 13.66 -5.81 -14.33
C LEU A 35 14.58 -7.03 -14.38
N THR A 36 15.66 -7.01 -13.62
CA THR A 36 16.53 -8.17 -13.41
C THR A 36 16.15 -8.87 -12.11
N LYS A 37 15.85 -10.17 -12.19
CA LYS A 37 15.49 -11.01 -11.02
C LYS A 37 16.29 -12.30 -11.05
N ARG A 38 16.64 -12.84 -9.87
CA ARG A 38 17.23 -14.19 -9.76
C ARG A 38 16.15 -15.21 -9.39
N TYR A 39 16.42 -16.48 -9.66
CA TYR A 39 15.47 -17.57 -9.35
C TYR A 39 14.96 -17.55 -7.90
N SER A 40 15.84 -17.26 -6.93
CA SER A 40 15.45 -17.20 -5.52
C SER A 40 14.41 -16.12 -5.23
N ASP A 41 14.39 -15.02 -5.99
CA ASP A 41 13.41 -13.95 -5.79
C ASP A 41 12.01 -14.44 -6.16
N PHE A 42 11.87 -15.21 -7.25
CA PHE A 42 10.61 -15.84 -7.63
C PHE A 42 10.15 -16.87 -6.59
N ALA A 43 11.09 -17.65 -6.05
CA ALA A 43 10.78 -18.65 -5.03
C ALA A 43 10.34 -18.00 -3.71
N THR A 44 10.96 -16.88 -3.33
CA THR A 44 10.54 -16.07 -2.18
C THR A 44 9.15 -15.47 -2.41
N LEU A 45 8.91 -14.88 -3.58
CA LEU A 45 7.59 -14.36 -3.95
C LEU A 45 6.50 -15.43 -3.80
N LYS A 46 6.69 -16.61 -4.38
CA LYS A 46 5.71 -17.70 -4.27
C LYS A 46 5.43 -18.05 -2.81
N LYS A 47 6.48 -18.20 -1.99
CA LYS A 47 6.35 -18.52 -0.57
C LYS A 47 5.61 -17.42 0.21
N GLU A 48 5.92 -16.16 -0.03
CA GLU A 48 5.27 -15.02 0.61
C GLU A 48 3.79 -14.95 0.26
N LEU A 49 3.45 -15.15 -1.02
CA LEU A 49 2.07 -15.20 -1.46
C LEU A 49 1.31 -16.32 -0.76
N GLU A 50 1.81 -17.56 -0.84
CA GLU A 50 1.15 -18.73 -0.23
C GLU A 50 0.98 -18.57 1.28
N SER A 51 1.97 -17.98 1.96
CA SER A 51 1.89 -17.65 3.39
C SER A 51 0.84 -16.58 3.68
N LEU A 52 0.76 -15.53 2.85
CA LEU A 52 -0.14 -14.39 3.07
C LEU A 52 -1.61 -14.80 3.04
N TYR A 53 -1.97 -15.76 2.18
CA TYR A 53 -3.35 -16.22 2.03
C TYR A 53 -3.61 -17.59 2.66
N SER A 54 -2.59 -18.22 3.26
CA SER A 54 -2.65 -19.61 3.75
C SER A 54 -3.23 -20.57 2.70
N ASP A 55 -2.84 -20.37 1.44
CA ASP A 55 -3.40 -21.08 0.28
C ASP A 55 -2.28 -21.43 -0.71
N GLN A 56 -2.47 -22.49 -1.50
CA GLN A 56 -1.49 -22.94 -2.48
C GLN A 56 -1.77 -22.34 -3.85
N MET A 57 -0.72 -21.87 -4.53
CA MET A 57 -0.89 -21.34 -5.88
C MET A 57 -1.13 -22.48 -6.87
N PRO A 58 -2.17 -22.40 -7.72
CA PRO A 58 -2.50 -23.47 -8.68
C PRO A 58 -1.56 -23.52 -9.90
N TYR A 59 -0.62 -22.59 -10.00
CA TYR A 59 0.26 -22.40 -11.16
C TYR A 59 1.52 -23.26 -11.07
N LYS A 60 1.99 -23.74 -12.21
CA LYS A 60 3.23 -24.53 -12.27
C LYS A 60 4.44 -23.67 -11.92
N PHE A 61 5.34 -24.21 -11.09
CA PHE A 61 6.56 -23.52 -10.68
C PHE A 61 7.78 -24.47 -10.85
N PRO A 62 8.92 -23.99 -11.36
CA PRO A 62 10.09 -24.84 -11.53
C PRO A 62 10.62 -25.32 -10.18
N ARG A 63 11.04 -26.58 -10.10
CA ARG A 63 11.57 -27.15 -8.84
C ARG A 63 12.95 -26.58 -8.52
N LYS A 64 13.24 -26.42 -7.22
CA LYS A 64 14.61 -26.14 -6.75
C LYS A 64 15.50 -27.32 -7.12
N THR A 65 16.58 -27.07 -7.83
CA THR A 65 17.58 -28.09 -8.18
C THR A 65 18.81 -27.87 -7.32
N LEU A 66 19.09 -28.78 -6.39
CA LEU A 66 20.16 -28.63 -5.38
C LEU A 66 21.56 -29.00 -5.90
N LEU A 67 21.65 -29.71 -7.03
CA LEU A 67 22.90 -30.24 -7.58
C LEU A 67 23.19 -29.76 -9.02
N ARG A 68 22.30 -28.96 -9.61
CA ARG A 68 22.47 -28.41 -10.97
C ARG A 68 22.25 -26.91 -10.94
N SER A 69 23.32 -26.16 -11.19
CA SER A 69 23.27 -24.71 -11.29
C SER A 69 22.82 -24.28 -12.70
N SER A 70 21.88 -23.34 -12.77
CA SER A 70 21.48 -22.69 -14.03
C SER A 70 22.61 -21.85 -14.65
N VAL A 71 23.65 -21.52 -13.88
CA VAL A 71 24.80 -20.75 -14.35
C VAL A 71 25.63 -21.55 -15.36
N LYS A 72 25.77 -22.86 -15.14
CA LYS A 72 26.59 -23.75 -15.99
C LYS A 72 25.78 -24.52 -17.02
N ASN A 73 24.45 -24.41 -16.97
CA ASN A 73 23.55 -25.20 -17.80
C ASN A 73 22.48 -24.31 -18.46
N GLY A 74 22.77 -23.90 -19.70
CA GLY A 74 21.87 -23.06 -20.50
C GLY A 74 20.50 -23.71 -20.76
N ALA A 75 20.44 -25.04 -20.90
CA ALA A 75 19.17 -25.74 -21.09
C ALA A 75 18.27 -25.65 -19.84
N LEU A 76 18.85 -25.77 -18.65
CA LEU A 76 18.12 -25.60 -17.39
C LEU A 76 17.70 -24.13 -17.17
N ALA A 77 18.54 -23.17 -17.57
CA ALA A 77 18.19 -21.75 -17.52
C ALA A 77 16.99 -21.45 -18.42
N GLU A 78 16.98 -21.99 -19.64
CA GLU A 78 15.90 -21.82 -20.60
C GLU A 78 14.61 -22.52 -20.14
N GLU A 79 14.69 -23.75 -19.63
CA GLU A 79 13.55 -24.45 -19.03
C GLU A 79 12.91 -23.61 -17.91
N ARG A 80 13.73 -23.09 -16.99
CA ARG A 80 13.25 -22.23 -15.90
C ARG A 80 12.66 -20.93 -16.45
N ARG A 81 13.27 -20.31 -17.47
CA ARG A 81 12.79 -19.07 -18.10
C ARG A 81 11.36 -19.23 -18.59
N VAL A 82 11.08 -20.28 -19.36
CA VAL A 82 9.75 -20.56 -19.93
C VAL A 82 8.72 -20.80 -18.84
N VAL A 83 9.04 -21.60 -17.82
CA VAL A 83 8.08 -21.91 -16.74
C VAL A 83 7.82 -20.69 -15.85
N LEU A 84 8.84 -19.91 -15.52
CA LEU A 84 8.68 -18.68 -14.73
C LEU A 84 7.89 -17.60 -15.48
N GLU A 85 8.10 -17.47 -16.80
CA GLU A 85 7.30 -16.57 -17.63
C GLU A 85 5.83 -16.98 -17.59
N ARG A 86 5.54 -18.27 -17.80
CA ARG A 86 4.18 -18.80 -17.73
C ARG A 86 3.56 -18.58 -16.35
N PHE A 87 4.31 -18.81 -15.27
CA PHE A 87 3.86 -18.55 -13.90
C PHE A 87 3.38 -17.10 -13.70
N LEU A 88 4.18 -16.12 -14.15
CA LEU A 88 3.80 -14.70 -14.06
C LEU A 88 2.58 -14.36 -14.91
N GLN A 89 2.51 -14.90 -16.13
CA GLN A 89 1.37 -14.68 -17.04
C GLN A 89 0.08 -15.29 -16.49
N GLU A 90 0.12 -16.50 -15.93
CA GLU A 90 -1.01 -17.14 -15.28
C GLU A 90 -1.48 -16.31 -14.07
N CYS A 91 -0.57 -15.83 -13.22
CA CYS A 91 -0.91 -14.96 -12.10
C CYS A 91 -1.62 -13.67 -12.52
N ILE A 92 -1.17 -13.03 -13.60
CA ILE A 92 -1.75 -11.76 -14.09
C ILE A 92 -3.11 -11.98 -14.74
N ASN A 93 -3.24 -13.06 -15.51
CA ASN A 93 -4.41 -13.33 -16.35
C ASN A 93 -5.50 -14.15 -15.66
N ASP A 94 -5.24 -14.73 -14.48
CA ASP A 94 -6.26 -15.46 -13.71
C ASP A 94 -7.40 -14.50 -13.30
N LYS A 95 -8.58 -14.77 -13.85
CA LYS A 95 -9.82 -14.02 -13.60
C LYS A 95 -10.53 -14.50 -12.32
N ILE A 96 -10.22 -15.70 -11.86
CA ILE A 96 -10.82 -16.33 -10.68
C ILE A 96 -9.98 -15.94 -9.45
N ASN A 97 -8.70 -16.30 -9.43
CA ASN A 97 -7.81 -16.05 -8.28
C ASN A 97 -7.10 -14.69 -8.36
N THR A 98 -7.88 -13.60 -8.44
CA THR A 98 -7.32 -12.25 -8.59
C THR A 98 -6.54 -11.76 -7.36
N LYS A 99 -6.66 -12.44 -6.21
CA LYS A 99 -5.97 -12.11 -4.95
C LYS A 99 -4.44 -12.04 -5.13
N TRP A 100 -3.87 -12.97 -5.91
CA TRP A 100 -2.41 -13.07 -6.10
C TRP A 100 -1.85 -11.81 -6.78
N ARG A 101 -2.43 -11.38 -7.91
CA ARG A 101 -1.97 -10.19 -8.63
C ARG A 101 -2.25 -8.88 -7.90
N LYS A 102 -3.32 -8.82 -7.11
CA LYS A 102 -3.69 -7.64 -6.31
C LYS A 102 -2.80 -7.47 -5.08
N SER A 103 -2.20 -8.56 -4.61
CA SER A 103 -1.35 -8.56 -3.42
C SER A 103 -0.17 -7.61 -3.52
N LEU A 104 0.27 -7.13 -2.37
CA LEU A 104 1.39 -6.21 -2.24
C LEU A 104 2.74 -6.84 -2.70
N PRO A 105 3.10 -8.07 -2.30
CA PRO A 105 4.37 -8.69 -2.73
C PRO A 105 4.46 -8.87 -4.24
N PHE A 106 3.35 -9.23 -4.90
CA PHE A 106 3.32 -9.39 -6.35
C PHE A 106 3.52 -8.08 -7.10
N ARG A 107 2.87 -7.00 -6.64
CA ARG A 107 3.00 -5.68 -7.23
C ARG A 107 4.44 -5.18 -7.14
N GLU A 108 5.09 -5.31 -6.00
CA GLU A 108 6.50 -4.92 -5.85
C GLU A 108 7.45 -5.73 -6.69
N PHE A 109 7.24 -7.05 -6.74
CA PHE A 109 8.11 -7.92 -7.50
C PHE A 109 8.24 -7.45 -8.96
N LEU A 110 7.13 -6.97 -9.54
CA LEU A 110 7.06 -6.42 -10.89
C LEU A 110 7.21 -4.89 -10.96
N ASN A 111 7.52 -4.22 -9.84
CA ASN A 111 7.60 -2.76 -9.73
C ASN A 111 6.34 -2.03 -10.27
N LEU A 112 5.16 -2.63 -10.02
CA LEU A 112 3.88 -2.10 -10.46
C LEU A 112 3.38 -1.05 -9.48
N ALA A 113 2.85 0.04 -10.03
CA ALA A 113 2.25 1.09 -9.22
C ALA A 113 1.13 0.52 -8.33
N PRO A 114 0.94 1.05 -7.12
CA PRO A 114 -0.20 0.70 -6.29
C PRO A 114 -1.50 1.01 -7.03
N GLY A 115 -2.52 0.16 -6.85
CA GLY A 115 -3.78 0.31 -7.58
C GLY A 115 -3.74 -0.09 -9.06
N THR A 116 -2.62 -0.60 -9.58
CA THR A 116 -2.51 -1.14 -10.96
C THR A 116 -3.59 -2.18 -11.29
N PHE A 117 -3.99 -2.99 -10.30
CA PHE A 117 -5.08 -3.97 -10.41
C PHE A 117 -6.34 -3.57 -9.61
N SER A 118 -6.45 -2.29 -9.21
CA SER A 118 -7.56 -1.77 -8.42
C SER A 118 -8.67 -1.22 -9.33
N ASN A 119 -9.91 -1.43 -8.89
CA ASN A 119 -11.11 -0.88 -9.51
C ASN A 119 -11.40 0.57 -9.06
N ALA A 120 -10.46 1.20 -8.34
CA ALA A 120 -10.61 2.57 -7.86
C ALA A 120 -10.86 3.59 -8.99
N ASN A 121 -11.50 4.70 -8.63
CA ASN A 121 -11.73 5.83 -9.56
C ASN A 121 -10.41 6.43 -10.07
N GLU A 122 -10.46 7.14 -11.19
CA GLU A 122 -9.26 7.63 -11.89
C GLU A 122 -8.49 8.68 -11.07
N GLN A 123 -9.19 9.54 -10.33
CA GLN A 123 -8.58 10.51 -9.41
C GLN A 123 -7.75 9.83 -8.31
N THR A 124 -8.27 8.75 -7.71
CA THR A 124 -7.54 7.97 -6.70
C THR A 124 -6.31 7.31 -7.31
N LYS A 125 -6.40 6.82 -8.56
CA LYS A 125 -5.27 6.22 -9.26
C LYS A 125 -4.18 7.24 -9.56
N GLU A 126 -4.52 8.46 -9.97
CA GLU A 126 -3.55 9.53 -10.20
C GLU A 126 -2.84 9.95 -8.91
N LEU A 127 -3.58 10.22 -7.83
CA LEU A 127 -3.00 10.56 -6.53
C LEU A 127 -2.04 9.49 -6.00
N VAL A 128 -2.42 8.22 -6.15
CA VAL A 128 -1.61 7.06 -5.76
C VAL A 128 -0.35 6.93 -6.62
N LYS A 129 -0.48 7.17 -7.93
CA LYS A 129 0.64 7.10 -8.88
C LYS A 129 1.64 8.23 -8.65
N ASP A 130 1.17 9.45 -8.38
CA ASP A 130 2.03 10.59 -8.08
C ASP A 130 2.77 10.40 -6.75
N ALA A 131 2.06 9.90 -5.73
CA ALA A 131 2.67 9.52 -4.47
C ALA A 131 3.76 8.47 -4.68
N TRP A 132 3.47 7.40 -5.43
CA TRP A 132 4.45 6.36 -5.76
C TRP A 132 5.65 6.92 -6.54
N ALA A 133 5.44 7.83 -7.48
CA ALA A 133 6.53 8.48 -8.22
C ALA A 133 7.39 9.37 -7.31
N MET A 134 6.79 10.09 -6.35
CA MET A 134 7.53 10.88 -5.34
C MET A 134 8.31 9.98 -4.37
N ALA A 135 7.72 8.85 -4.00
CA ALA A 135 8.29 7.85 -3.11
C ALA A 135 9.62 7.28 -3.63
N HIS A 136 9.80 7.23 -4.95
CA HIS A 136 11.02 6.75 -5.62
C HIS A 136 12.00 7.88 -6.01
N ARG A 137 11.79 9.13 -5.56
CA ARG A 137 12.76 10.24 -5.76
C ARG A 137 13.84 10.30 -4.68
N HIS A 138 13.57 9.77 -3.49
CA HIS A 138 14.53 9.71 -2.38
C HIS A 138 15.19 8.31 -2.34
N ASP A 139 16.14 8.07 -3.24
CA ASP A 139 16.81 6.77 -3.39
C ASP A 139 18.07 6.61 -2.51
N GLY A 140 18.36 7.58 -1.64
CA GLY A 140 19.54 7.58 -0.78
C GLY A 140 19.37 6.74 0.51
N PRO A 141 20.39 5.97 0.95
CA PRO A 141 20.40 5.33 2.26
C PRO A 141 20.52 6.36 3.39
N ILE A 142 19.69 6.24 4.44
CA ILE A 142 19.69 7.15 5.60
C ILE A 142 20.67 6.62 6.64
N VAL A 143 21.93 7.07 6.59
CA VAL A 143 23.02 6.54 7.44
C VAL A 143 23.15 7.28 8.77
N ASP A 144 22.80 8.57 8.81
CA ASP A 144 22.90 9.38 10.02
C ASP A 144 21.82 8.99 11.06
N VAL A 145 22.20 9.01 12.34
CA VAL A 145 21.34 8.53 13.45
C VAL A 145 20.13 9.43 13.66
N THR A 146 20.34 10.74 13.66
CA THR A 146 19.28 11.72 13.88
C THR A 146 18.25 11.68 12.75
N THR A 147 18.74 11.70 11.51
CA THR A 147 17.89 11.57 10.32
C THR A 147 17.16 10.23 10.25
N TRP A 148 17.77 9.12 10.69
CA TRP A 148 17.08 7.82 10.75
C TRP A 148 15.92 7.84 11.77
N LEU A 149 16.14 8.42 12.95
CA LEU A 149 15.09 8.52 13.98
C LEU A 149 13.98 9.48 13.57
N ASP A 150 14.31 10.61 12.96
CA ASP A 150 13.34 11.59 12.49
C ASP A 150 12.47 11.03 11.36
N THR A 151 13.08 10.32 10.40
CA THR A 151 12.35 9.66 9.31
C THR A 151 11.52 8.48 9.79
N ALA A 152 11.96 7.75 10.81
CA ALA A 152 11.13 6.73 11.47
C ALA A 152 9.92 7.35 12.18
N ARG A 153 10.11 8.50 12.85
CA ARG A 153 9.03 9.25 13.51
C ARG A 153 8.04 9.81 12.50
N GLU A 154 8.52 10.36 11.39
CA GLU A 154 7.70 10.80 10.26
C GLU A 154 6.87 9.63 9.69
N ALA A 155 7.48 8.47 9.46
CA ALA A 155 6.78 7.29 8.97
C ALA A 155 5.67 6.84 9.93
N LYS A 156 5.89 6.92 11.26
CA LYS A 156 4.87 6.67 12.28
C LYS A 156 3.70 7.65 12.16
N THR A 157 3.97 8.96 12.08
CA THR A 157 2.96 10.00 11.91
C THR A 157 2.14 9.79 10.64
N MET A 158 2.81 9.41 9.54
CA MET A 158 2.14 9.10 8.28
C MET A 158 1.20 7.90 8.38
N LEU A 159 1.59 6.85 9.10
CA LEU A 159 0.72 5.69 9.36
C LEU A 159 -0.49 6.06 10.22
N GLN A 160 -0.29 6.89 11.23
CA GLN A 160 -1.38 7.36 12.08
C GLN A 160 -2.39 8.21 11.31
N ASP A 161 -1.91 9.13 10.46
CA ASP A 161 -2.81 9.87 9.58
C ASP A 161 -3.47 8.95 8.54
N ALA A 162 -2.75 7.96 8.00
CA ALA A 162 -3.36 6.95 7.12
C ALA A 162 -4.54 6.24 7.79
N ARG A 163 -4.42 5.87 9.08
CA ARG A 163 -5.50 5.28 9.89
C ARG A 163 -6.73 6.19 9.95
N CYS A 164 -6.53 7.48 10.22
CA CYS A 164 -7.61 8.46 10.24
C CYS A 164 -8.33 8.59 8.89
N LYS A 165 -7.62 8.37 7.79
CA LYS A 165 -8.16 8.49 6.43
C LYS A 165 -8.84 7.23 5.91
N VAL A 166 -8.68 6.06 6.54
CA VAL A 166 -9.21 4.76 6.05
C VAL A 166 -10.69 4.84 5.65
N PHE A 167 -11.52 5.53 6.45
CA PHE A 167 -12.97 5.61 6.24
C PHE A 167 -13.44 6.92 5.59
N VAL A 168 -12.63 7.98 5.64
CA VAL A 168 -13.00 9.33 5.16
C VAL A 168 -12.52 9.55 3.74
N ASP A 169 -11.27 9.18 3.48
CA ASP A 169 -10.63 9.35 2.18
C ASP A 169 -9.71 8.14 1.92
N PRO A 170 -10.28 7.03 1.39
CA PRO A 170 -9.52 5.84 1.06
C PRO A 170 -8.39 6.11 0.05
N GLY A 171 -8.50 7.18 -0.76
CA GLY A 171 -7.47 7.57 -1.71
C GLY A 171 -6.26 8.18 -1.03
N GLU A 172 -6.48 9.13 -0.12
CA GLU A 172 -5.41 9.74 0.68
C GLU A 172 -4.80 8.71 1.66
N CYS A 173 -5.59 7.78 2.20
CA CYS A 173 -5.10 6.65 2.98
C CYS A 173 -4.11 5.79 2.16
N ARG A 174 -4.50 5.39 0.93
CA ARG A 174 -3.63 4.63 0.03
C ARG A 174 -2.35 5.40 -0.26
N LYS A 175 -2.43 6.68 -0.57
CA LYS A 175 -1.27 7.55 -0.81
C LYS A 175 -0.28 7.52 0.36
N LYS A 176 -0.77 7.65 1.60
CA LYS A 176 0.09 7.61 2.80
C LYS A 176 0.74 6.25 3.03
N LEU A 177 0.00 5.16 2.80
CA LEU A 177 0.56 3.80 2.89
C LEU A 177 1.69 3.54 1.88
N ILE A 178 1.65 4.17 0.72
CA ILE A 178 2.67 4.01 -0.30
C ILE A 178 3.94 4.75 0.09
N LEU A 179 3.78 5.99 0.55
CA LEU A 179 4.89 6.82 0.98
C LEU A 179 5.57 6.24 2.23
N SER A 180 4.80 5.75 3.22
CA SER A 180 5.38 5.11 4.42
C SER A 180 6.12 3.83 4.09
N ARG A 181 5.70 3.11 3.04
CA ARG A 181 6.44 1.93 2.62
C ARG A 181 7.83 2.25 2.09
N THR A 182 7.96 3.27 1.25
CA THR A 182 9.27 3.65 0.71
C THR A 182 10.19 4.21 1.77
N THR A 183 9.64 4.88 2.81
CA THR A 183 10.47 5.29 3.95
C THR A 183 11.00 4.08 4.70
N PHE A 184 10.23 2.98 4.83
CA PHE A 184 10.76 1.73 5.41
C PHE A 184 11.91 1.14 4.61
N ASP A 185 11.86 1.19 3.29
CA ASP A 185 12.96 0.69 2.45
C ASP A 185 14.21 1.55 2.61
N ALA A 186 14.06 2.88 2.65
CA ALA A 186 15.16 3.80 2.92
C ALA A 186 15.77 3.60 4.32
N LEU A 187 14.93 3.42 5.35
CA LEU A 187 15.34 3.09 6.72
C LEU A 187 16.04 1.73 6.80
N SER A 188 15.57 0.74 6.04
CA SER A 188 16.18 -0.60 5.96
C SER A 188 17.58 -0.52 5.35
N ARG A 189 17.74 0.18 4.21
CA ARG A 189 19.05 0.39 3.58
C ARG A 189 20.01 1.18 4.47
N GLY A 190 19.50 2.20 5.16
CA GLY A 190 20.27 2.97 6.15
C GLY A 190 20.80 2.10 7.29
N LEU A 191 19.97 1.18 7.77
CA LEU A 191 20.34 0.23 8.82
C LEU A 191 21.44 -0.75 8.37
N GLU A 192 21.41 -1.23 7.12
CA GLU A 192 22.44 -2.12 6.58
C GLU A 192 23.80 -1.43 6.45
N MET A 193 23.80 -0.15 6.08
CA MET A 193 25.04 0.62 5.81
C MET A 193 25.64 1.29 7.05
N ALA A 194 24.83 1.59 8.06
CA ALA A 194 25.29 2.27 9.25
C ALA A 194 26.12 1.35 10.18
N GLN A 195 27.28 1.84 10.62
CA GLN A 195 28.08 1.21 11.67
C GLN A 195 27.49 1.56 13.04
N MET A 196 26.91 0.56 13.71
CA MET A 196 26.28 0.72 15.02
C MET A 196 26.42 -0.55 15.85
N GLY A 197 26.42 -0.40 17.17
CA GLY A 197 26.48 -1.51 18.11
C GLY A 197 25.24 -2.41 18.05
N ASP A 198 25.40 -3.68 18.38
CA ASP A 198 24.37 -4.72 18.22
C ASP A 198 23.05 -4.41 18.94
N GLY A 199 23.13 -3.78 20.12
CA GLY A 199 21.95 -3.38 20.88
C GLY A 199 21.12 -2.28 20.20
N GLU A 200 21.79 -1.29 19.61
CA GLU A 200 21.14 -0.21 18.86
C GLU A 200 20.58 -0.71 17.53
N ARG A 201 21.35 -1.56 16.82
CA ARG A 201 20.87 -2.25 15.63
C ARG A 201 19.57 -3.01 15.91
N LYS A 202 19.54 -3.78 17.00
CA LYS A 202 18.36 -4.54 17.39
C LYS A 202 17.15 -3.65 17.64
N ARG A 203 17.31 -2.55 18.40
CA ARG A 203 16.23 -1.59 18.67
C ARG A 203 15.64 -0.99 17.38
N ARG A 204 16.50 -0.62 16.42
CA ARG A 204 16.06 -0.07 15.13
C ARG A 204 15.33 -1.10 14.26
N VAL A 205 15.81 -2.34 14.25
CA VAL A 205 15.11 -3.47 13.60
C VAL A 205 13.73 -3.67 14.21
N ASP A 206 13.64 -3.67 15.54
CA ASP A 206 12.38 -3.89 16.25
C ASP A 206 11.38 -2.77 15.99
N LEU A 207 11.83 -1.51 15.98
CA LEU A 207 11.00 -0.35 15.62
C LEU A 207 10.50 -0.45 14.17
N LEU A 208 11.39 -0.73 13.22
CA LEU A 208 11.04 -0.87 11.82
C LEU A 208 10.03 -2.02 11.59
N ASN A 209 10.22 -3.13 12.29
CA ASN A 209 9.28 -4.25 12.25
C ASN A 209 7.92 -3.87 12.85
N SER A 210 7.88 -3.00 13.87
CA SER A 210 6.62 -2.46 14.40
C SER A 210 5.89 -1.61 13.37
N LEU A 211 6.59 -0.69 12.72
CA LEU A 211 6.00 0.16 11.67
C LEU A 211 5.49 -0.67 10.48
N LYS A 212 6.22 -1.72 10.09
CA LYS A 212 5.78 -2.66 9.03
C LYS A 212 4.53 -3.45 9.43
N ARG A 213 4.39 -3.85 10.71
CA ARG A 213 3.16 -4.50 11.20
C ARG A 213 1.97 -3.55 11.16
N GLU A 214 2.13 -2.34 11.71
CA GLU A 214 1.08 -1.31 11.68
C GLU A 214 0.65 -0.99 10.24
N HIS A 215 1.60 -0.87 9.31
CA HIS A 215 1.30 -0.70 7.89
C HIS A 215 0.39 -1.81 7.34
N GLY A 216 0.73 -3.07 7.63
CA GLY A 216 -0.07 -4.22 7.23
C GLY A 216 -1.48 -4.21 7.83
N ASP A 217 -1.62 -3.81 9.09
CA ASP A 217 -2.93 -3.69 9.75
C ASP A 217 -3.80 -2.63 9.06
N VAL A 218 -3.24 -1.47 8.73
CA VAL A 218 -3.96 -0.39 8.02
C VAL A 218 -4.30 -0.79 6.60
N GLU A 219 -3.41 -1.48 5.89
CA GLU A 219 -3.70 -2.00 4.56
C GLU A 219 -4.84 -3.04 4.60
N SER A 220 -4.85 -3.91 5.61
CA SER A 220 -5.92 -4.87 5.85
C SER A 220 -7.27 -4.18 6.11
N LEU A 221 -7.30 -3.17 6.98
CA LEU A 221 -8.50 -2.37 7.24
C LEU A 221 -9.01 -1.69 5.97
N LEU A 222 -8.11 -1.06 5.20
CA LEU A 222 -8.45 -0.39 3.95
C LEU A 222 -8.98 -1.36 2.89
N ARG A 223 -8.44 -2.58 2.84
CA ARG A 223 -8.96 -3.64 1.98
C ARG A 223 -10.38 -4.06 2.38
N ASN A 224 -10.64 -4.22 3.68
CA ASN A 224 -11.97 -4.58 4.18
C ASN A 224 -13.02 -3.50 3.88
N VAL A 225 -12.63 -2.21 3.95
CA VAL A 225 -13.48 -1.09 3.51
C VAL A 225 -13.76 -1.14 2.02
N HIS A 226 -12.77 -1.53 1.20
CA HIS A 226 -12.94 -1.60 -0.25
C HIS A 226 -13.75 -2.82 -0.72
N ASP A 227 -13.63 -3.98 -0.07
CA ASP A 227 -14.47 -5.16 -0.35
C ASP A 227 -15.95 -4.89 0.00
N SER A 228 -16.21 -4.01 0.95
CA SER A 228 -17.58 -3.56 1.28
C SER A 228 -18.21 -2.73 0.14
N ASP A 229 -17.40 -2.01 -0.64
CA ASP A 229 -17.84 -1.23 -1.81
C ASP A 229 -17.96 -2.08 -3.10
N ASP A 230 -17.27 -3.24 -3.20
CA ASP A 230 -17.29 -4.14 -4.37
C ASP A 230 -18.56 -5.04 -4.41
N ALA A 231 -19.33 -5.10 -3.32
CA ALA A 231 -20.64 -5.77 -3.23
C ALA A 231 -21.77 -5.06 -4.00
N GLY A 232 -21.46 -4.27 -5.04
CA GLY A 232 -22.43 -3.67 -5.95
C GLY A 232 -23.26 -2.50 -5.39
N VAL A 233 -23.02 -2.08 -4.14
CA VAL A 233 -23.68 -0.91 -3.55
C VAL A 233 -22.90 0.34 -3.96
N LYS A 234 -23.38 1.02 -5.00
CA LYS A 234 -22.88 2.34 -5.38
C LYS A 234 -23.15 3.31 -4.23
N ARG A 235 -22.15 3.58 -3.38
CA ARG A 235 -22.21 4.75 -2.49
C ARG A 235 -22.45 5.99 -3.35
N PRO A 236 -23.49 6.80 -3.07
CA PRO A 236 -23.58 8.11 -3.68
C PRO A 236 -22.31 8.91 -3.33
N PRO A 237 -21.81 9.76 -4.24
CA PRO A 237 -20.57 10.49 -4.02
C PRO A 237 -20.64 11.28 -2.69
N PRO A 238 -19.52 11.42 -1.97
CA PRO A 238 -19.49 12.19 -0.73
C PRO A 238 -20.05 13.57 -1.04
N MET A 239 -21.05 13.95 -0.24
CA MET A 239 -21.90 15.12 -0.42
C MET A 239 -21.05 16.32 -0.87
N GLY A 240 -21.05 16.56 -2.18
CA GLY A 240 -20.36 17.68 -2.79
C GLY A 240 -20.84 18.95 -2.13
N SER A 241 -19.91 19.88 -1.92
CA SER A 241 -20.17 21.14 -1.25
C SER A 241 -21.47 21.76 -1.76
N LYS A 242 -22.30 22.27 -0.84
CA LYS A 242 -23.60 22.92 -1.14
C LYS A 242 -23.51 23.97 -2.27
N THR A 243 -22.31 24.43 -2.61
CA THR A 243 -21.96 25.29 -3.75
C THR A 243 -22.15 24.67 -5.15
N GLU A 244 -22.07 23.35 -5.32
CA GLU A 244 -22.33 22.67 -6.61
C GLU A 244 -23.83 22.53 -6.89
N LEU A 245 -24.66 22.45 -5.84
CA LEU A 245 -26.12 22.36 -5.95
C LEU A 245 -26.77 23.61 -6.56
N PHE A 246 -26.08 24.76 -6.49
CA PHE A 246 -26.56 26.05 -7.01
C PHE A 246 -25.88 26.50 -8.32
N LYS A 247 -24.97 25.70 -8.89
CA LYS A 247 -24.31 26.02 -10.17
C LYS A 247 -24.90 25.31 -11.39
N GLY A 248 -25.84 24.39 -11.19
CA GLY A 248 -26.60 23.75 -12.27
C GLY A 248 -27.87 24.51 -12.64
N ARG A 249 -27.77 25.39 -13.64
CA ARG A 249 -28.84 25.74 -14.61
C ARG A 249 -30.27 25.83 -14.05
N ARG A 250 -30.72 27.06 -13.76
CA ARG A 250 -32.16 27.38 -13.65
C ARG A 250 -32.86 26.97 -14.96
N VAL A 251 -33.52 25.83 -14.96
CA VAL A 251 -34.47 25.45 -16.01
C VAL A 251 -35.75 26.24 -15.71
N ILE A 252 -35.95 27.32 -16.46
CA ILE A 252 -37.26 27.96 -16.61
C ILE A 252 -38.01 27.08 -17.62
N GLY A 253 -38.80 26.15 -17.11
CA GLY A 253 -39.58 25.19 -17.89
C GLY A 253 -40.13 24.09 -16.97
N GLU A 254 -41.34 23.61 -17.24
CA GLU A 254 -42.00 22.59 -16.44
C GLU A 254 -41.10 21.36 -16.21
N PRO A 255 -41.17 20.72 -15.03
CA PRO A 255 -40.36 19.55 -14.73
C PRO A 255 -40.65 18.44 -15.75
N GLN A 256 -39.67 18.12 -16.61
CA GLN A 256 -39.79 16.96 -17.48
C GLN A 256 -39.59 15.68 -16.67
N GLU A 257 -40.52 14.74 -16.82
CA GLU A 257 -40.42 13.42 -16.22
C GLU A 257 -39.17 12.68 -16.72
N THR A 258 -38.47 12.03 -15.79
CA THR A 258 -37.32 11.17 -16.09
C THR A 258 -37.76 9.92 -16.85
N ASP A 259 -36.90 9.36 -17.71
CA ASP A 259 -37.20 8.13 -18.50
C ASP A 259 -37.64 6.94 -17.61
N ARG A 260 -37.26 6.94 -16.33
CA ARG A 260 -37.64 5.93 -15.32
C ARG A 260 -39.10 6.05 -14.85
N THR A 261 -39.68 7.25 -14.87
CA THR A 261 -41.05 7.52 -14.36
C THR A 261 -42.08 7.69 -15.48
N ARG A 262 -41.62 7.97 -16.71
CA ARG A 262 -42.44 8.30 -17.88
C ARG A 262 -43.43 7.22 -18.35
N ALA A 263 -43.16 5.95 -18.02
CA ALA A 263 -43.98 4.80 -18.43
C ALA A 263 -44.79 4.18 -17.29
N LEU A 264 -44.76 4.76 -16.09
CA LEU A 264 -45.39 4.20 -14.90
C LEU A 264 -46.75 4.85 -14.65
N ASP A 265 -47.75 4.04 -14.32
CA ASP A 265 -49.05 4.51 -13.83
C ASP A 265 -48.92 5.11 -12.42
N ASN A 266 -49.85 5.96 -11.99
CA ASN A 266 -49.83 6.64 -10.69
C ASN A 266 -49.66 5.66 -9.50
N HIS A 267 -50.32 4.51 -9.56
CA HIS A 267 -50.17 3.45 -8.55
C HIS A 267 -48.76 2.82 -8.57
N GLN A 268 -48.20 2.63 -9.76
CA GLN A 268 -46.85 2.07 -9.94
C GLN A 268 -45.77 3.08 -9.56
N LEU A 269 -45.99 4.37 -9.81
CA LEU A 269 -45.13 5.47 -9.40
C LEU A 269 -45.08 5.58 -7.87
N LEU A 270 -46.24 5.46 -7.20
CA LEU A 270 -46.29 5.44 -5.74
C LEU A 270 -45.57 4.20 -5.16
N GLN A 271 -45.70 3.04 -5.81
CA GLN A 271 -44.99 1.84 -5.40
C GLN A 271 -43.47 1.96 -5.59
N LEU A 272 -43.04 2.58 -6.70
CA LEU A 272 -41.64 2.89 -6.96
C LEU A 272 -41.08 3.85 -5.91
N GLN A 273 -41.82 4.92 -5.57
CA GLN A 273 -41.42 5.85 -4.51
C GLN A 273 -41.27 5.13 -3.17
N LYS A 274 -42.22 4.26 -2.80
CA LYS A 274 -42.11 3.45 -1.58
C LYS A 274 -40.87 2.56 -1.58
N GLN A 275 -40.54 1.93 -2.70
CA GLN A 275 -39.31 1.14 -2.83
C GLN A 275 -38.05 2.01 -2.73
N ASP A 276 -38.04 3.17 -3.38
CA ASP A 276 -36.91 4.10 -3.30
C ASP A 276 -36.73 4.63 -1.86
N PHE A 277 -37.82 4.86 -1.11
CA PHE A 277 -37.75 5.20 0.32
C PHE A 277 -37.14 4.07 1.16
N VAL A 278 -37.56 2.83 0.96
CA VAL A 278 -36.99 1.67 1.68
C VAL A 278 -35.51 1.51 1.36
N ARG A 279 -35.13 1.66 0.10
CA ARG A 279 -33.72 1.60 -0.32
C ARG A 279 -32.88 2.70 0.32
N GLN A 280 -33.40 3.94 0.35
CA GLN A 280 -32.72 5.05 1.01
C GLN A 280 -32.58 4.81 2.52
N ASP A 281 -33.57 4.21 3.18
CA ASP A 281 -33.49 3.87 4.60
C ASP A 281 -32.44 2.78 4.89
N GLU A 282 -32.34 1.78 4.02
CA GLU A 282 -31.28 0.76 4.09
C GLU A 282 -29.88 1.38 3.88
N GLU A 283 -29.74 2.30 2.93
CA GLU A 283 -28.49 3.06 2.70
C GLU A 283 -28.12 3.93 3.91
N LEU A 284 -29.11 4.57 4.55
CA LEU A 284 -28.91 5.35 5.77
C LEU A 284 -28.46 4.49 6.95
N HIS A 285 -29.01 3.28 7.12
CA HIS A 285 -28.55 2.35 8.15
C HIS A 285 -27.09 1.93 7.94
N GLN A 286 -26.69 1.65 6.70
CA GLN A 286 -25.29 1.32 6.38
C GLN A 286 -24.36 2.49 6.66
N LEU A 287 -24.76 3.70 6.27
CA LEU A 287 -24.02 4.93 6.56
C LEU A 287 -23.91 5.16 8.07
N HIS A 288 -25.00 4.97 8.81
CA HIS A 288 -25.02 5.10 10.27
C HIS A 288 -24.04 4.13 10.93
N SER A 289 -24.01 2.86 10.52
CA SER A 289 -23.05 1.88 11.05
C SER A 289 -21.60 2.25 10.73
N THR A 290 -21.35 2.84 9.55
CA THR A 290 -20.03 3.31 9.13
C THR A 290 -19.59 4.50 9.98
N ILE A 291 -20.49 5.47 10.19
CA ILE A 291 -20.25 6.65 11.04
C ILE A 291 -20.02 6.24 12.49
N GLN A 292 -20.75 5.25 13.00
CA GLN A 292 -20.56 4.73 14.35
C GLN A 292 -19.16 4.12 14.52
N LYS A 293 -18.74 3.24 13.60
CA LYS A 293 -17.39 2.68 13.59
C LYS A 293 -16.32 3.76 13.43
N GLN A 294 -16.56 4.76 12.59
CA GLN A 294 -15.66 5.90 12.41
C GLN A 294 -15.53 6.70 13.72
N ARG A 295 -16.63 6.91 14.45
CA ARG A 295 -16.61 7.58 15.75
C ARG A 295 -15.82 6.78 16.78
N GLU A 296 -16.08 5.48 16.88
CA GLU A 296 -15.36 4.59 17.81
C GLU A 296 -13.85 4.58 17.52
N LEU A 297 -13.47 4.45 16.24
CA LEU A 297 -12.07 4.51 15.82
C LEU A 297 -11.46 5.89 16.08
N GLY A 298 -12.21 6.98 15.82
CA GLY A 298 -11.76 8.34 16.07
C GLY A 298 -11.50 8.62 17.55
N ILE A 299 -12.35 8.10 18.44
CA ILE A 299 -12.14 8.17 19.89
C ILE A 299 -10.88 7.39 20.27
N ALA A 300 -10.74 6.14 19.84
CA ALA A 300 -9.56 5.32 20.15
C ALA A 300 -8.25 5.93 19.62
N ILE A 301 -8.27 6.56 18.44
CA ILE A 301 -7.10 7.26 17.90
C ILE A 301 -6.79 8.52 18.70
N ASN A 302 -7.80 9.28 19.13
CA ASN A 302 -7.60 10.46 19.96
C ASN A 302 -6.99 10.08 21.31
N ASP A 303 -7.49 9.01 21.93
CA ASP A 303 -6.96 8.50 23.19
C ASP A 303 -5.49 8.05 23.02
N GLU A 304 -5.17 7.36 21.93
CA GLU A 304 -3.79 6.99 21.59
C GLU A 304 -2.90 8.22 21.31
N LEU A 305 -3.40 9.24 20.60
CA LEU A 305 -2.67 10.50 20.38
C LEU A 305 -2.37 11.22 21.69
N GLN A 306 -3.35 11.24 22.60
CA GLN A 306 -3.20 11.88 23.90
C GLN A 306 -2.14 11.14 24.74
N LEU A 307 -2.18 9.81 24.75
CA LEU A 307 -1.16 8.98 25.39
C LEU A 307 0.23 9.20 24.78
N GLN A 308 0.33 9.27 23.44
CA GLN A 308 1.59 9.50 22.77
C GLN A 308 2.15 10.90 23.01
N ASN A 309 1.30 11.94 23.07
CA ASN A 309 1.74 13.28 23.42
C ASN A 309 2.29 13.32 24.86
N GLU A 310 1.60 12.67 25.80
CA GLU A 310 2.09 12.56 27.18
C GLU A 310 3.45 11.85 27.27
N LEU A 311 3.62 10.75 26.53
CA LEU A 311 4.91 10.04 26.42
C LEU A 311 6.01 10.87 25.75
N LEU A 312 5.67 11.70 24.77
CA LEU A 312 6.63 12.58 24.09
C LEU A 312 7.07 13.72 25.01
N ASP A 313 6.16 14.30 25.78
CA ASP A 313 6.47 15.33 26.77
C ASP A 313 7.36 14.77 27.90
N GLU A 314 7.13 13.53 28.34
CA GLU A 314 8.01 12.85 29.30
C GLU A 314 9.41 12.62 28.73
N LEU A 315 9.50 12.13 27.49
CA LEU A 315 10.77 11.90 26.82
C LEU A 315 11.56 13.20 26.61
N ASP A 316 10.91 14.29 26.23
CA ASP A 316 11.55 15.60 26.06
C ASP A 316 12.12 16.10 27.40
N GLY A 317 11.35 15.94 28.48
CA GLY A 317 11.81 16.22 29.83
C GLY A 317 13.01 15.36 30.28
N GLU A 318 13.09 14.09 29.86
CA GLU A 318 14.26 13.24 30.11
C GLU A 318 15.48 13.66 29.29
N VAL A 319 15.30 13.99 28.01
CA VAL A 319 16.35 14.48 27.12
C VAL A 319 16.94 15.78 27.67
N ASP A 320 16.12 16.71 28.13
CA ASP A 320 16.56 17.95 28.78
C ASP A 320 17.36 17.68 30.06
N ARG A 321 16.92 16.73 30.90
CA ARG A 321 17.68 16.33 32.09
C ARG A 321 19.03 15.72 31.73
N VAL A 322 19.09 14.88 30.71
CA VAL A 322 20.33 14.26 30.25
C VAL A 322 21.25 15.32 29.62
N GLY A 323 20.71 16.23 28.82
CA GLY A 323 21.43 17.37 28.24
C GLY A 323 22.05 18.27 29.30
N ASN A 324 21.28 18.61 30.35
CA ASN A 324 21.78 19.35 31.51
C ASN A 324 22.91 18.59 32.23
N LYS A 325 22.73 17.30 32.53
CA LYS A 325 23.78 16.47 33.15
C LYS A 325 25.05 16.41 32.31
N LEU A 326 24.92 16.26 30.99
CA LEU A 326 26.05 16.25 30.06
C LEU A 326 26.75 17.61 30.03
N HIS A 327 25.99 18.70 30.03
CA HIS A 327 26.54 20.07 30.09
C HIS A 327 27.33 20.30 31.38
N TYR A 328 26.80 19.88 32.54
CA TYR A 328 27.53 19.91 33.81
C TYR A 328 28.78 19.04 33.79
N ALA A 329 28.71 17.83 33.24
CA ALA A 329 29.87 16.95 33.08
C ALA A 329 30.95 17.60 32.22
N ARG A 330 30.58 18.18 31.07
CA ARG A 330 31.49 18.91 30.17
C ARG A 330 32.14 20.11 30.87
N LYS A 331 31.36 20.88 31.63
CA LYS A 331 31.87 22.03 32.42
C LYS A 331 32.85 21.61 33.51
N ARG A 332 32.70 20.42 34.09
CA ARG A 332 33.66 19.86 35.04
C ARG A 332 34.93 19.39 34.34
N VAL A 333 34.82 18.70 33.20
CA VAL A 333 36.00 18.26 32.43
C VAL A 333 36.83 19.47 31.97
N GLY A 334 36.20 20.53 31.48
CA GLY A 334 36.89 21.77 31.08
C GLY A 334 37.49 22.59 32.23
N LYS A 335 37.33 22.17 33.50
CA LYS A 335 38.06 22.72 34.65
C LYS A 335 39.32 21.92 35.01
N PHE A 336 39.48 20.71 34.49
CA PHE A 336 40.62 19.83 34.74
C PHE A 336 41.59 19.73 33.56
N THR A 337 41.22 20.30 32.41
CA THR A 337 42.10 20.70 31.29
C THR A 337 42.26 22.20 31.33
#